data_AF-A0A970PWV3-F1
#
_entry.id   AF-A0A970PWV3-F1
#
_cell.length_a   1.000
_cell.length_b   1.000
_cell.length_c   1.000
_cell.angle_alpha   90.00
_cell.angle_beta   90.00
_cell.angle_gamma   90.00
#
_symmetry.space_group_name_H-M   'P 1'
#
loop_
_entity.id
_entity.type
_entity.pdbx_description
1 polymer ?
#
loop_
_entity_poly.entity_id
_entity_poly.type
_entity_poly.pdbx_seq_one_letter_code
_entity_poly.pdbx_strand_id
1 'polypeptide(L)'
;MPSRNTDLKRLYDETASLIADMGIRGRISIEEMNFLLDLLELVLTNKEQSSFIQELKQWNPGIGEEEIDQIIKATLLNNKLKDFLSLSENREMIQDLIREKYKDG
;
A
#
# COMPACT_ATOMS: atom_id res chain seq x y z
N MET A 1 -26.46 -1.03 20.19
CA MET A 1 -25.83 -1.04 18.85
C MET A 1 -24.44 -0.44 19.01
N PRO A 2 -23.34 -1.22 18.90
CA PRO A 2 -22.02 -0.61 18.86
C PRO A 2 -21.97 0.34 17.66
N SER A 3 -21.48 1.56 17.89
CA SER A 3 -21.43 2.59 16.87
C SER A 3 -20.39 2.17 15.82
N ARG A 4 -20.64 2.44 14.53
CA ARG A 4 -19.74 2.18 13.38
C ARG A 4 -18.24 2.45 13.64
N ASN A 5 -17.94 3.39 14.54
CA ASN A 5 -16.59 3.78 14.93
C ASN A 5 -15.84 2.71 15.75
N THR A 6 -16.56 1.94 16.57
CA THR A 6 -15.98 0.84 17.36
C THR A 6 -15.55 -0.35 16.49
N ASP A 7 -16.32 -0.64 15.43
CA ASP A 7 -16.01 -1.73 14.51
C ASP A 7 -14.79 -1.40 13.64
N LEU A 8 -14.66 -0.14 13.19
CA LEU A 8 -13.48 0.33 12.45
C LEU A 8 -12.21 0.32 13.31
N LYS A 9 -12.30 0.74 14.57
CA LYS A 9 -11.17 0.69 15.49
C LYS A 9 -10.72 -0.74 15.74
N ARG A 10 -11.66 -1.66 15.93
CA ARG A 10 -11.35 -3.08 16.10
C ARG A 10 -10.66 -3.66 14.87
N LEU A 11 -11.18 -3.36 13.67
CA LEU A 11 -10.58 -3.80 12.42
C LEU A 11 -9.16 -3.27 12.24
N TYR A 12 -8.92 -2.01 12.61
CA TYR A 12 -7.57 -1.42 12.63
C TYR A 12 -6.65 -2.19 13.57
N ASP A 13 -7.05 -2.36 14.84
CA ASP A 13 -6.22 -3.00 15.87
C ASP A 13 -5.88 -4.46 15.49
N GLU A 14 -6.85 -5.21 14.97
CA GLU A 14 -6.67 -6.60 14.52
C GLU A 14 -5.75 -6.68 13.28
N THR A 15 -5.93 -5.79 12.30
CA THR A 15 -5.11 -5.78 11.07
C THR A 15 -3.69 -5.33 11.35
N ALA A 16 -3.50 -4.29 12.16
CA ALA A 16 -2.19 -3.80 12.57
C ALA A 16 -1.41 -4.86 13.37
N SER A 17 -2.10 -5.59 14.26
CA SER A 17 -1.50 -6.69 15.02
C SER A 17 -1.03 -7.82 14.10
N LEU A 18 -1.81 -8.17 13.07
CA LEU A 18 -1.43 -9.17 12.09
C LEU A 18 -0.18 -8.73 11.28
N ILE A 19 -0.16 -7.48 10.81
CA ILE A 19 0.99 -6.91 10.09
C ILE A 19 2.26 -6.96 10.96
N ALA A 20 2.14 -6.54 12.22
CA ALA A 20 3.26 -6.58 13.17
C ALA A 20 3.74 -8.01 13.45
N ASP A 21 2.84 -8.97 13.64
CA ASP A 21 3.20 -10.39 13.84
C ASP A 21 3.95 -10.95 12.63
N MET A 22 3.54 -10.61 11.40
CA MET A 22 4.27 -11.00 10.18
C MET A 22 5.69 -10.43 10.13
N GLY A 23 5.85 -9.15 10.48
CA GLY A 23 7.17 -8.49 10.54
C GLY A 23 8.07 -9.09 11.62
N ILE A 24 7.55 -9.30 12.84
CA ILE A 24 8.29 -9.91 13.95
C ILE A 24 8.73 -11.34 13.62
N ARG A 25 7.89 -12.11 12.92
CA ARG A 25 8.23 -13.47 12.46
C ARG A 25 9.15 -13.49 11.24
N GLY A 26 9.53 -12.33 10.69
CA GLY A 26 10.37 -12.22 9.51
C GLY A 26 9.72 -12.74 8.23
N ARG A 27 8.38 -12.77 8.16
CA ARG A 27 7.64 -13.15 6.93
C ARG A 27 7.58 -12.02 5.91
N ILE A 28 7.75 -10.79 6.38
CA ILE A 28 7.87 -9.58 5.59
C ILE A 28 9.05 -8.78 6.14
N SER A 29 9.66 -7.94 5.31
CA SER A 29 10.71 -7.02 5.73
C SER A 29 10.15 -5.92 6.64
N ILE A 30 11.04 -5.19 7.33
CA ILE A 30 10.65 -4.06 8.17
C ILE A 30 10.03 -2.94 7.32
N GLU A 31 10.57 -2.73 6.11
CA GLU A 31 10.08 -1.77 5.13
C GLU A 31 8.68 -2.15 4.66
N GLU A 32 8.45 -3.42 4.32
CA GLU A 32 7.13 -3.94 3.94
C GLU A 32 6.11 -3.79 5.08
N MET A 33 6.53 -4.09 6.31
CA MET A 33 5.69 -3.90 7.49
C MET A 33 5.28 -2.43 7.67
N ASN A 34 6.25 -1.51 7.60
CA ASN A 34 5.99 -0.07 7.74
C ASN A 34 5.05 0.44 6.63
N PHE A 35 5.29 0.03 5.39
CA PHE A 35 4.42 0.37 4.26
C PHE A 35 2.97 -0.10 4.47
N LEU A 36 2.78 -1.35 4.91
CA LEU A 36 1.44 -1.91 5.15
C LEU A 36 0.70 -1.19 6.29
N LEU A 37 1.41 -0.75 7.33
CA LEU A 37 0.83 0.04 8.42
C LEU A 37 0.42 1.44 7.95
N ASP A 38 1.29 2.10 7.17
CA ASP A 38 0.97 3.39 6.56
C ASP A 38 -0.25 3.30 5.62
N LEU A 39 -0.34 2.22 4.83
CA LEU A 39 -1.47 1.96 3.93
C LEU A 39 -2.78 1.73 4.71
N LEU A 40 -2.71 0.97 5.80
CA LEU A 40 -3.85 0.74 6.69
C LEU A 40 -4.36 2.06 7.29
N GLU A 41 -3.46 2.91 7.77
CA GLU A 41 -3.81 4.23 8.29
C GLU A 41 -4.49 5.08 7.20
N LEU A 42 -3.93 5.10 5.98
CA LEU A 42 -4.46 5.85 4.85
C LEU A 42 -5.90 5.46 4.50
N VAL A 43 -6.16 4.16 4.39
CA VAL A 43 -7.49 3.62 4.03
C VAL A 43 -8.55 3.99 5.07
N LEU A 44 -8.18 4.06 6.34
CA LEU A 44 -9.11 4.30 7.45
C LEU A 44 -9.31 5.78 7.77
N THR A 45 -8.28 6.62 7.56
CA THR A 45 -8.31 8.03 7.96
C THR A 45 -8.60 8.99 6.82
N ASN A 46 -8.25 8.66 5.57
CA ASN A 46 -8.19 9.65 4.51
C ASN A 46 -8.91 9.23 3.21
N LYS A 47 -10.19 9.61 3.10
CA LYS A 47 -11.01 9.34 1.90
C LYS A 47 -10.51 10.05 0.63
N GLU A 48 -9.79 11.17 0.78
CA GLU A 48 -9.31 11.97 -0.36
C GLU A 48 -8.24 11.24 -1.20
N GLN A 49 -7.60 10.23 -0.61
CA GLN A 49 -6.55 9.46 -1.26
C GLN A 49 -7.08 8.18 -1.93
N SER A 50 -8.41 8.03 -2.02
CA SER A 50 -9.06 6.85 -2.58
C SER A 50 -8.64 6.56 -4.03
N SER A 51 -8.30 7.56 -4.84
CA SER A 51 -7.81 7.36 -6.21
C SER A 51 -6.52 6.54 -6.27
N PHE A 52 -5.55 6.85 -5.40
CA PHE A 52 -4.30 6.09 -5.35
C PHE A 52 -4.51 4.65 -4.90
N ILE A 53 -5.40 4.44 -3.93
CA ILE A 53 -5.77 3.08 -3.52
C ILE A 53 -6.39 2.30 -4.68
N GLN A 54 -7.20 2.96 -5.53
CA GLN A 54 -7.77 2.31 -6.71
C GLN A 54 -6.70 1.98 -7.75
N GLU A 55 -5.72 2.86 -7.95
CA GLU A 55 -4.58 2.64 -8.84
C GLU A 55 -3.70 1.48 -8.35
N LEU A 56 -3.34 1.47 -7.06
CA LEU A 56 -2.61 0.36 -6.45
C LEU A 56 -3.37 -0.97 -6.51
N LYS A 57 -4.71 -0.95 -6.45
CA LYS A 57 -5.50 -2.18 -6.63
C LYS A 57 -5.44 -2.75 -8.04
N GLN A 58 -5.18 -1.92 -9.05
CA GLN A 58 -4.97 -2.38 -10.42
C GLN A 58 -3.62 -3.04 -10.59
N TRP A 59 -2.64 -2.69 -9.74
CA TRP A 59 -1.38 -3.39 -9.66
C TRP A 59 -1.60 -4.79 -9.05
N ASN A 60 -1.73 -5.77 -9.93
CA ASN A 60 -1.66 -7.19 -9.60
C ASN A 60 -0.21 -7.65 -9.86
N PRO A 61 0.69 -7.62 -8.86
CA PRO A 61 2.01 -8.19 -9.01
C PRO A 61 1.80 -9.67 -9.33
N GLY A 62 2.24 -10.07 -10.52
CA GLY A 62 2.08 -11.45 -10.97
C GLY A 62 2.86 -12.41 -10.07
N ILE A 63 2.76 -13.71 -10.34
CA ILE A 63 3.68 -14.68 -9.76
C ILE A 63 4.98 -14.59 -10.59
N GLY A 64 5.84 -13.61 -10.28
CA GLY A 64 7.10 -13.43 -11.00
C GLY A 64 7.93 -12.22 -10.57
N GLU A 65 9.21 -12.23 -10.93
CA GLU A 65 10.15 -11.11 -10.76
C GLU A 65 10.10 -10.20 -11.99
N GLU A 66 8.93 -9.66 -12.32
CA GLU A 66 8.87 -8.64 -13.36
C GLU A 66 9.60 -7.38 -12.89
N GLU A 67 10.49 -6.86 -13.74
CA GLU A 67 11.30 -5.69 -13.45
C GLU A 67 10.43 -4.49 -13.02
N ILE A 68 9.29 -4.29 -13.69
CA ILE A 68 8.32 -3.23 -13.34
C ILE A 68 7.78 -3.41 -11.92
N ASP A 69 7.47 -4.66 -11.50
CA ASP A 69 6.97 -4.93 -10.15
C ASP A 69 8.04 -4.62 -9.09
N GLN A 70 9.31 -4.93 -9.38
CA GLN A 70 10.43 -4.61 -8.49
C GLN A 70 10.66 -3.10 -8.40
N ILE A 71 10.56 -2.36 -9.51
CA ILE A 71 10.70 -0.90 -9.52
C ILE A 71 9.56 -0.25 -8.72
N ILE A 72 8.31 -0.66 -8.96
CA ILE A 72 7.15 -0.17 -8.21
C ILE A 72 7.33 -0.46 -6.72
N LYS A 73 7.68 -1.70 -6.36
CA LYS A 73 7.90 -2.10 -4.97
C LYS A 73 9.02 -1.30 -4.31
N ALA A 74 10.20 -1.20 -4.92
CA ALA A 74 11.33 -0.45 -4.39
C ALA A 74 10.97 1.03 -4.18
N THR A 75 10.24 1.63 -5.13
CA THR A 75 9.77 3.01 -5.02
C THR A 75 8.83 3.20 -3.83
N LEU A 76 7.88 2.28 -3.64
CA LEU A 76 6.92 2.33 -2.52
C LEU A 76 7.59 2.11 -1.16
N LEU A 77 8.59 1.24 -1.07
CA LEU A 77 9.26 0.90 0.19
C LEU A 77 10.33 1.93 0.60
N ASN A 78 10.97 2.61 -0.36
CA ASN A 78 12.01 3.61 -0.07
C ASN A 78 11.44 4.96 0.41
N ASN A 79 10.13 5.16 0.29
CA ASN A 79 9.47 6.39 0.69
C ASN A 79 8.43 6.10 1.77
N LYS A 80 8.29 7.00 2.75
CA LYS A 80 7.11 6.96 3.62
C LYS A 80 5.88 7.21 2.77
N LEU A 81 4.83 6.39 2.91
CA LEU A 81 3.69 6.47 2.01
C LEU A 81 3.01 7.85 2.03
N LYS A 82 2.99 8.49 3.20
CA LYS A 82 2.46 9.85 3.36
C LYS A 82 3.26 10.91 2.60
N ASP A 83 4.59 10.77 2.56
CA ASP A 83 5.48 11.67 1.82
C ASP A 83 5.43 11.36 0.32
N PHE A 84 5.32 10.08 -0.03
CA PHE A 84 5.11 9.62 -1.40
C PHE A 84 3.82 10.22 -1.99
N LEU A 85 2.76 10.26 -1.21
CA LEU A 85 1.46 10.77 -1.63
C LEU A 85 1.35 12.30 -1.65
N SER A 86 2.24 13.00 -0.97
CA SER A 86 2.29 14.48 -1.01
C SER A 86 3.02 14.99 -2.26
N LEU A 87 3.77 14.13 -2.95
CA LEU A 87 4.50 14.44 -4.18
C LEU A 87 3.76 13.90 -5.41
N SER A 88 3.20 14.79 -6.23
CA SER A 88 2.44 14.42 -7.43
C SER A 88 3.25 13.60 -8.44
N GLU A 89 4.52 13.94 -8.61
CA GLU A 89 5.43 13.30 -9.58
C GLU A 89 5.64 11.81 -9.30
N ASN A 90 5.76 11.45 -8.02
CA ASN A 90 5.93 10.08 -7.58
C ASN A 90 4.69 9.24 -7.88
N ARG A 91 3.51 9.81 -7.63
CA ARG A 91 2.22 9.17 -7.96
C ARG A 91 2.08 8.98 -9.47
N GLU A 92 2.37 9.99 -10.27
CA GLU A 92 2.32 9.91 -11.74
C GLU A 92 3.26 8.83 -12.27
N MET A 93 4.48 8.75 -11.74
CA MET A 93 5.44 7.71 -12.11
C MET A 93 4.89 6.30 -11.85
N ILE A 94 4.28 6.04 -10.69
CA ILE A 94 3.68 4.72 -10.42
C ILE A 94 2.50 4.43 -11.34
N GLN A 95 1.65 5.43 -11.63
CA GLN A 95 0.55 5.25 -12.58
C GLN A 95 1.05 4.88 -13.97
N ASP A 96 2.11 5.54 -14.44
CA ASP A 96 2.69 5.26 -15.75
C ASP A 96 3.33 3.87 -15.80
N LEU A 97 4.01 3.45 -14.72
CA LEU A 97 4.56 2.09 -14.62
C LEU A 97 3.45 1.01 -14.63
N ILE A 98 2.36 1.24 -13.89
CA ILE A 98 1.21 0.33 -13.88
C ILE A 98 0.57 0.27 -15.28
N ARG A 99 0.42 1.41 -15.96
CA ARG A 99 -0.11 1.45 -17.33
C ARG A 99 0.79 0.70 -18.30
N GLU A 100 2.11 0.89 -18.21
CA GLU A 100 3.07 0.20 -19.08
C GLU A 100 2.99 -1.31 -18.89
N LYS A 101 2.84 -1.79 -17.65
CA LYS A 101 2.64 -3.21 -17.33
C LYS A 101 1.41 -3.81 -18.03
N TYR A 102 0.31 -3.07 -18.13
CA TYR A 102 -0.96 -3.56 -18.70
C TYR A 102 -1.24 -3.05 -20.12
N LYS A 103 -0.25 -2.44 -20.78
CA LYS A 103 -0.40 -1.83 -22.12
C LYS A 103 -0.64 -2.85 -23.24
N ASP A 104 -0.21 -4.09 -23.03
CA ASP A 104 -0.30 -5.19 -24.00
C ASP A 104 -1.35 -6.27 -23.59
N GLY A 105 -2.25 -5.95 -22.64
CA GLY A 105 -3.28 -6.85 -22.10
C GLY A 105 -4.67 -6.67 -22.71
#